data_AF-A0A416WH86-F1
#
_entry.id   AF-A0A416WH86-F1
#
_cell.length_a   1.000
_cell.length_b   1.000
_cell.length_c   1.000
_cell.angle_alpha   90.00
_cell.angle_beta   90.00
_cell.angle_gamma   90.00
#
_symmetry.space_group_name_H-M   'P 1'
#
loop_
_entity.id
_entity.type
_entity.pdbx_description
1 polymer ?
#
loop_
_entity_poly.entity_id
_entity_poly.type
_entity_poly.pdbx_seq_one_letter_code
_entity_poly.pdbx_strand_id
1 'polypeptide(L)'
;MDNIIFERIWKDSNIIELKVMASSEYISVFQNCYVEDVLLENAADKINNYIKNSNEVCYLEFGNKIGNYTPAFSLNILPSDNHGHVKIEVDIEIADNDRRAHRCCFYVSCELGQIERFGQSLVSLISEDEGVKVSLV
;
A
#
# COMPACT_ATOMS: atom_id res chain seq x y z
N MET A 1 -5.25 -1.47 16.12
CA MET A 1 -3.80 -1.20 16.03
C MET A 1 -3.53 -0.73 14.62
N ASP A 2 -2.72 0.32 14.45
CA ASP A 2 -2.36 0.83 13.14
C ASP A 2 -1.60 -0.24 12.34
N ASN A 3 -2.08 -0.59 11.15
CA ASN A 3 -1.38 -1.53 10.27
C ASN A 3 -1.81 -1.38 8.81
N ILE A 4 -0.92 -1.78 7.90
CA ILE A 4 -1.19 -2.00 6.48
C ILE A 4 -0.66 -3.40 6.15
N ILE A 5 -1.52 -4.26 5.61
CA ILE A 5 -1.18 -5.64 5.25
C ILE A 5 -1.49 -5.85 3.78
N PHE A 6 -0.49 -6.35 3.06
CA PHE A 6 -0.58 -6.77 1.68
C PHE A 6 -0.52 -8.29 1.65
N GLU A 7 -1.56 -8.92 1.11
CA GLU A 7 -1.67 -10.37 0.97
C GLU A 7 -1.83 -10.71 -0.50
N ARG A 8 -0.97 -11.59 -1.01
CA ARG A 8 -1.18 -12.15 -2.33
C ARG A 8 -2.26 -13.21 -2.28
N ILE A 9 -3.32 -13.02 -3.07
CA ILE A 9 -4.39 -14.01 -3.23
C ILE A 9 -4.00 -15.04 -4.29
N TRP A 10 -3.54 -14.58 -5.47
CA TRP A 10 -3.02 -15.44 -6.53
C TRP A 10 -2.09 -14.65 -7.46
N LYS A 11 -1.33 -15.38 -8.28
CA LYS A 11 -0.44 -14.84 -9.32
C LYS A 11 -0.55 -15.69 -10.58
N ASP A 12 -0.63 -15.05 -11.74
CA ASP A 12 -0.49 -15.68 -13.06
C ASP A 12 0.50 -14.86 -13.88
N SER A 13 1.60 -15.49 -14.28
CA SER A 13 2.71 -14.83 -14.97
C SER A 13 3.21 -13.61 -14.20
N ASN A 14 2.99 -12.38 -14.68
CA ASN A 14 3.41 -11.13 -14.03
C ASN A 14 2.25 -10.37 -13.36
N ILE A 15 1.04 -10.94 -13.31
CA ILE A 15 -0.15 -10.31 -12.74
C ILE A 15 -0.45 -10.94 -11.38
N ILE A 16 -0.65 -10.11 -10.37
CA ILE A 16 -0.93 -10.51 -8.99
C ILE A 16 -2.30 -9.95 -8.58
N GLU A 17 -3.17 -10.79 -8.01
CA GLU A 17 -4.29 -10.31 -7.21
C GLU A 17 -3.81 -10.05 -5.79
N LEU A 18 -3.84 -8.78 -5.42
CA LEU A 18 -3.40 -8.30 -4.13
C LEU A 18 -4.60 -7.89 -3.30
N LYS A 19 -4.74 -8.49 -2.12
CA LYS A 19 -5.65 -8.00 -1.08
C LYS A 19 -4.88 -7.08 -0.15
N VAL A 20 -5.36 -5.85 -0.05
CA VAL A 20 -4.83 -4.85 0.88
C VAL A 20 -5.82 -4.63 1.99
N MET A 21 -5.29 -4.62 3.21
CA MET A 21 -6.03 -4.36 4.44
C MET A 21 -5.33 -3.22 5.17
N ALA A 22 -6.09 -2.23 5.61
CA ALA A 22 -5.57 -1.13 6.39
C ALA A 22 -6.48 -0.89 7.59
N SER A 23 -5.87 -0.69 8.74
CA SER A 23 -6.60 -0.47 9.99
C SER A 23 -5.95 0.61 10.83
N SER A 24 -6.78 1.36 11.54
CA SER A 24 -6.40 2.22 12.65
C SER A 24 -7.24 1.90 13.88
N GLU A 25 -7.27 2.76 14.90
CA GLU A 25 -8.09 2.57 16.10
C GLU A 25 -9.59 2.45 15.79
N TYR A 26 -10.09 3.23 14.84
CA TYR A 26 -11.53 3.41 14.62
C TYR A 26 -12.06 2.75 13.34
N ILE A 27 -11.17 2.27 12.48
CA ILE A 27 -11.56 1.77 11.17
C ILE A 27 -10.68 0.62 10.72
N SER A 28 -11.30 -0.32 10.00
CA SER A 28 -10.63 -1.38 9.26
C SER A 28 -11.30 -1.49 7.91
N VAL A 29 -10.50 -1.41 6.85
CA VAL A 29 -10.97 -1.53 5.47
C VAL A 29 -10.09 -2.51 4.72
N PHE A 30 -10.64 -3.11 3.67
CA PHE A 30 -9.88 -3.95 2.77
C PHE A 30 -10.40 -3.83 1.35
N GLN A 31 -9.54 -4.14 0.40
CA GLN A 31 -9.87 -4.20 -1.02
C GLN A 31 -8.92 -5.14 -1.76
N ASN A 32 -9.42 -5.82 -2.78
CA ASN A 32 -8.59 -6.55 -3.73
C ASN A 32 -8.33 -5.68 -4.95
N CYS A 33 -7.13 -5.73 -5.51
CA CYS A 33 -6.78 -5.09 -6.78
C CYS A 33 -5.82 -5.98 -7.58
N TYR A 34 -5.72 -5.71 -8.88
CA TYR A 34 -4.75 -6.37 -9.75
C TYR A 34 -3.57 -5.44 -10.00
N VAL A 35 -2.36 -5.97 -9.82
CA VAL A 35 -1.10 -5.25 -10.06
C VAL A 35 -0.14 -6.12 -10.85
N GLU A 36 0.80 -5.47 -11.54
CA GLU A 36 1.91 -6.15 -12.19
C GLU A 36 3.13 -6.19 -11.25
N ASP A 37 4.00 -7.19 -11.42
CA ASP A 37 5.25 -7.33 -10.65
C ASP A 37 6.06 -6.01 -10.62
N VAL A 38 6.19 -5.36 -11.78
CA VAL A 38 6.92 -4.09 -11.94
C VAL A 38 6.36 -2.96 -11.07
N LEU A 39 5.07 -2.98 -10.75
CA LEU A 39 4.46 -1.99 -9.88
C LEU A 39 4.94 -2.17 -8.43
N LEU A 40 5.04 -3.42 -7.96
CA LEU A 40 5.54 -3.74 -6.62
C LEU A 40 7.03 -3.42 -6.49
N GLU A 41 7.83 -3.71 -7.52
CA GLU A 41 9.26 -3.33 -7.57
C GLU A 41 9.43 -1.81 -7.50
N ASN A 42 8.68 -1.07 -8.32
CA ASN A 42 8.69 0.39 -8.30
C ASN A 42 8.23 0.96 -6.95
N ALA A 43 7.25 0.33 -6.29
CA ALA A 43 6.80 0.73 -4.97
C ALA A 43 7.90 0.51 -3.91
N ALA A 44 8.60 -0.63 -3.96
CA ALA A 44 9.74 -0.90 -3.09
C ALA A 44 10.87 0.12 -3.29
N ASP A 45 11.20 0.45 -4.54
CA ASP A 45 12.22 1.46 -4.88
C ASP A 45 11.84 2.86 -4.40
N LYS A 46 10.57 3.26 -4.58
CA LYS A 46 10.06 4.52 -4.05
C LYS A 46 10.15 4.59 -2.52
N ILE A 47 9.85 3.50 -1.83
CA ILE A 47 10.02 3.43 -0.37
C ILE A 47 11.51 3.52 0.00
N ASN A 48 12.39 2.80 -0.68
CA ASN A 48 13.83 2.87 -0.45
C ASN A 48 14.39 4.29 -0.65
N ASN A 49 13.87 5.03 -1.63
CA ASN A 49 14.23 6.42 -1.85
C ASN A 49 13.66 7.35 -0.77
N TYR A 50 12.42 7.11 -0.33
CA TYR A 50 11.82 7.83 0.80
C TYR A 50 12.64 7.64 2.09
N ILE A 51 13.12 6.43 2.40
CA ILE A 51 13.95 6.20 3.60
C ILE A 51 15.24 7.04 3.57
N LYS A 52 15.81 7.28 2.38
CA LYS A 52 17.01 8.14 2.22
C LYS A 52 16.68 9.63 2.36
N ASN A 53 15.46 10.05 2.05
CA ASN A 53 14.98 11.44 2.03
C ASN A 53 13.60 11.53 2.72
N SER A 54 13.53 11.16 4.00
CA SER A 54 12.25 11.00 4.70
C SER A 54 11.53 12.31 5.03
N ASN A 55 12.11 13.45 4.62
CA ASN A 55 11.50 14.78 4.68
C ASN A 55 10.56 15.08 3.50
N GLU A 56 10.54 14.23 2.47
CA GLU A 56 9.65 14.34 1.32
C GLU A 56 8.44 13.40 1.42
N VAL A 57 7.40 13.68 0.64
CA VAL A 57 6.23 12.81 0.52
C VAL A 57 6.53 11.67 -0.46
N CYS A 58 6.12 10.45 -0.14
CA CYS A 58 6.17 9.31 -1.06
C CYS A 58 4.76 8.80 -1.39
N TYR A 59 4.37 8.96 -2.65
CA TYR A 59 3.08 8.52 -3.17
C TYR A 59 3.20 7.17 -3.91
N LEU A 60 2.40 6.21 -3.46
CA LEU A 60 2.25 4.88 -4.02
C LEU A 60 0.80 4.68 -4.45
N GLU A 61 0.60 4.19 -5.68
CA GLU A 61 -0.72 3.88 -6.23
C GLU A 61 -0.72 2.45 -6.75
N PHE A 62 -1.78 1.72 -6.46
CA PHE A 62 -1.95 0.32 -6.80
C PHE A 62 -3.32 0.15 -7.48
N GLY A 63 -3.32 -0.52 -8.63
CA GLY A 63 -4.44 -0.46 -9.56
C GLY A 63 -4.45 0.87 -10.33
N ASN A 64 -5.53 1.12 -11.09
CA ASN A 64 -5.66 2.34 -11.86
C ASN A 64 -6.86 3.14 -11.34
N LYS A 65 -6.61 4.33 -10.78
CA LYS A 65 -7.66 5.23 -10.27
C LYS A 65 -8.49 5.90 -11.38
N ILE A 66 -8.17 5.65 -12.66
CA ILE A 66 -8.87 6.23 -13.82
C ILE A 66 -9.29 5.12 -14.80
N GLY A 67 -10.60 5.01 -15.04
CA GLY A 67 -11.20 4.13 -16.06
C GLY A 67 -11.54 2.71 -15.57
N ASN A 68 -12.49 2.08 -16.28
CA ASN A 68 -12.84 0.65 -16.20
C ASN A 68 -13.29 0.09 -14.83
N TYR A 69 -13.63 0.92 -13.84
CA TYR A 69 -14.10 0.48 -12.51
C TYR A 69 -13.18 -0.56 -11.84
N THR A 70 -11.87 -0.51 -12.13
CA THR A 70 -10.93 -1.40 -11.46
C THR A 70 -10.67 -0.89 -10.04
N PRO A 71 -10.86 -1.73 -9.00
CA PRO A 71 -10.46 -1.41 -7.64
C PRO A 71 -9.04 -0.85 -7.57
N ALA A 72 -8.87 0.31 -6.91
CA ALA A 72 -7.58 0.96 -6.75
C ALA A 72 -7.47 1.60 -5.37
N PHE A 73 -6.26 1.61 -4.83
CA PHE A 73 -5.95 2.31 -3.59
C PHE A 73 -4.63 3.06 -3.70
N SER A 74 -4.39 4.00 -2.79
CA SER A 74 -3.09 4.64 -2.67
C SER A 74 -2.64 4.76 -1.22
N LEU A 75 -1.33 4.86 -1.07
CA LEU A 75 -0.65 5.21 0.16
C LEU A 75 0.12 6.51 -0.08
N ASN A 76 -0.15 7.51 0.75
CA ASN A 76 0.62 8.74 0.77
C ASN A 76 1.44 8.78 2.06
N ILE A 77 2.70 8.36 1.97
CA ILE A 77 3.63 8.35 3.11
C ILE A 77 4.10 9.79 3.33
N LEU A 78 3.71 10.38 4.45
CA LEU A 78 4.04 11.75 4.78
C LEU A 78 5.48 11.88 5.31
N PRO A 79 6.06 13.09 5.35
CA PRO A 79 7.37 13.31 5.93
C PRO A 79 7.46 12.80 7.37
N SER A 80 8.58 12.15 7.71
CA SER A 80 8.88 11.75 9.08
C SER A 80 9.18 12.96 9.94
N ASP A 81 8.78 12.90 11.21
CA ASP A 81 9.25 13.87 12.20
C ASP A 81 10.67 13.56 12.68
N ASN A 82 11.20 14.41 13.57
CA ASN A 82 12.56 14.27 14.12
C ASN A 82 12.75 13.04 15.03
N HIS A 83 11.67 12.33 15.38
CA HIS A 83 11.70 11.11 16.19
C HIS A 83 11.47 9.85 15.32
N GLY A 84 11.32 10.02 14.00
CA GLY A 84 11.06 8.92 13.07
C GLY A 84 9.60 8.46 13.06
N HIS A 85 8.68 9.24 13.63
CA HIS A 85 7.24 8.97 13.50
C HIS A 85 6.74 9.40 12.13
N VAL A 86 5.90 8.55 11.53
CA VAL A 86 5.36 8.76 10.19
C VAL A 86 3.85 8.48 10.20
N LYS A 87 3.12 9.26 9.40
CA LYS A 87 1.72 8.97 9.07
C LYS A 87 1.63 8.58 7.59
N ILE A 88 0.85 7.55 7.31
CA ILE A 88 0.51 7.14 5.95
C ILE A 88 -0.97 7.47 5.76
N GLU A 89 -1.30 8.33 4.80
CA GLU A 89 -2.68 8.50 4.36
C GLU A 89 -3.04 7.33 3.47
N VAL A 90 -4.03 6.55 3.92
CA VAL A 90 -4.61 5.47 3.14
C VAL A 90 -5.84 6.02 2.42
N ASP A 91 -5.97 5.74 1.12
CA ASP A 91 -7.13 6.08 0.31
C ASP A 91 -7.60 4.84 -0.45
N ILE A 92 -8.71 4.25 -0.01
CA ILE A 92 -9.35 3.07 -0.63
C ILE A 92 -10.69 3.49 -1.21
N GLU A 93 -10.94 3.16 -2.47
CA GLU A 93 -12.14 3.54 -3.20
C GLU A 93 -12.98 2.35 -3.63
N ILE A 94 -14.30 2.41 -3.46
CA ILE A 94 -15.23 1.45 -4.04
C ILE A 94 -15.56 1.89 -5.47
N ALA A 95 -15.24 1.03 -6.45
CA ALA A 95 -15.49 1.28 -7.86
C ALA A 95 -16.96 1.03 -8.26
N ASP A 96 -17.89 1.74 -7.63
CA ASP A 96 -19.35 1.57 -7.84
C ASP A 96 -20.03 2.78 -8.50
N ASN A 97 -19.28 3.85 -8.76
CA ASN A 97 -19.78 5.05 -9.45
C ASN A 97 -18.66 5.85 -10.13
N ASP A 98 -19.02 6.68 -11.11
CA ASP A 98 -18.07 7.50 -11.89
C ASP A 98 -17.50 8.70 -11.12
N ARG A 99 -18.09 9.04 -9.97
CA ARG A 99 -17.73 10.23 -9.19
C ARG A 99 -16.70 9.96 -8.10
N ARG A 100 -16.22 8.71 -7.98
CA ARG A 100 -15.30 8.27 -6.93
C ARG A 100 -15.79 8.64 -5.52
N ALA A 101 -17.12 8.65 -5.35
CA ALA A 101 -17.77 9.25 -4.18
C ALA A 101 -17.70 8.36 -2.93
N HIS A 102 -17.55 7.05 -3.12
CA HIS A 102 -17.50 6.07 -2.03
C HIS A 102 -16.05 5.67 -1.80
N ARG A 103 -15.38 6.46 -0.97
CA ARG A 103 -13.98 6.25 -0.61
C ARG A 103 -13.77 6.41 0.89
N CYS A 104 -12.78 5.70 1.41
CA CYS A 104 -12.36 5.76 2.78
C CYS A 104 -10.94 6.32 2.85
N CYS A 105 -10.78 7.44 3.55
CA CYS A 105 -9.47 8.06 3.78
C CYS A 105 -9.20 8.20 5.27
N PHE A 106 -8.04 7.74 5.72
CA PHE A 106 -7.62 7.82 7.11
C PHE A 106 -6.10 7.66 7.24
N TYR A 107 -5.56 8.03 8.39
CA TYR A 107 -4.15 7.85 8.69
C TYR A 107 -3.89 6.51 9.38
N VAL A 108 -2.80 5.86 8.99
CA VAL A 108 -2.13 4.80 9.73
C VAL A 108 -0.83 5.38 10.30
N SER A 109 -0.65 5.32 11.61
CA SER A 109 0.57 5.78 12.28
C SER A 109 1.62 4.66 12.34
N CYS A 110 2.88 4.98 12.08
CA CYS A 110 3.98 4.02 12.11
C CYS A 110 5.33 4.71 12.36
N GLU A 111 6.40 3.93 12.38
CA GLU A 111 7.78 4.39 12.50
C GLU A 111 8.56 4.19 11.20
N LEU A 112 9.59 5.00 10.98
CA LEU A 112 10.42 4.94 9.79
C LEU A 112 11.03 3.55 9.54
N GLY A 113 11.46 2.85 10.61
CA GLY A 113 11.98 1.50 10.50
C GLY A 113 10.94 0.44 10.13
N GLN A 114 9.66 0.68 10.39
CA GLN A 114 8.56 -0.17 9.92
C GLN A 114 8.36 0.00 8.41
N ILE A 115 8.41 1.24 7.91
CA ILE A 115 8.32 1.54 6.48
C ILE A 115 9.47 0.91 5.72
N GLU A 116 10.70 0.98 6.25
CA GLU A 116 11.87 0.36 5.64
C GLU A 116 11.68 -1.16 5.47
N ARG A 117 11.31 -1.87 6.54
CA ARG A 117 11.06 -3.31 6.49
C ARG A 117 9.89 -3.67 5.57
N PHE A 118 8.83 -2.86 5.58
CA PHE A 118 7.68 -3.03 4.70
C PHE A 118 8.11 -2.94 3.22
N GLY A 119 8.85 -1.89 2.85
CA GLY A 119 9.36 -1.70 1.49
C GLY A 119 10.28 -2.83 1.02
N GLN A 120 11.20 -3.28 1.88
CA GLN A 120 12.08 -4.43 1.59
C GLN A 120 11.29 -5.73 1.39
N SER A 121 10.17 -5.88 2.09
CA SER A 121 9.35 -7.09 2.04
C SER A 121 8.38 -7.10 0.85
N LEU A 122 8.06 -5.96 0.23
CA LEU A 122 7.09 -5.90 -0.89
C LEU A 122 7.43 -6.84 -2.04
N VAL A 123 8.71 -6.96 -2.39
CA VAL A 123 9.15 -7.85 -3.50
C VAL A 123 8.90 -9.34 -3.20
N SER A 124 8.72 -9.73 -1.93
CA SER A 124 8.36 -11.12 -1.59
C SER A 124 6.99 -11.50 -2.14
N LEU A 125 6.09 -10.54 -2.35
CA LEU A 125 4.77 -10.75 -2.97
C LEU A 125 4.86 -11.18 -4.44
N ILE A 126 6.05 -11.12 -5.05
CA ILE A 126 6.34 -11.56 -6.42
C ILE A 126 6.86 -13.00 -6.45
N SER A 127 7.31 -13.58 -5.33
CA SER A 127 7.89 -14.95 -5.27
C SER A 127 6.93 -16.05 -5.75
N GLU A 128 7.29 -17.32 -5.82
CA GLU A 128 6.32 -18.40 -6.14
C GLU A 128 5.69 -19.05 -4.89
N ASP A 129 5.97 -18.51 -3.69
CA ASP A 129 5.55 -19.10 -2.42
C ASP A 129 4.04 -18.92 -2.13
N GLU A 130 3.34 -19.92 -1.62
CA GLU A 130 1.93 -19.76 -1.30
C GLU A 130 1.70 -18.88 -0.04
N GLY A 131 0.63 -18.07 -0.05
CA GLY A 131 0.17 -17.36 1.15
C GLY A 131 1.07 -16.23 1.64
N VAL A 132 1.87 -15.62 0.77
CA VAL A 132 2.76 -14.51 1.14
C VAL A 132 1.97 -13.30 1.64
N LYS A 133 2.37 -12.80 2.81
CA LYS A 133 1.83 -11.60 3.45
C LYS A 133 2.96 -10.68 3.88
N VAL A 134 2.78 -9.39 3.64
CA VAL A 134 3.68 -8.32 4.06
C VAL A 134 2.89 -7.38 4.96
N SER A 135 3.42 -7.08 6.13
CA SER A 135 2.79 -6.22 7.14
C SER A 135 3.69 -5.02 7.43
N LEU A 136 3.09 -3.85 7.64
CA LEU A 136 3.80 -2.66 8.10
C LEU A 136 4.33 -2.85 9.52
N VAL A 137 3.53 -3.48 10.39
CA VAL A 137 3.87 -3.78 11.78
C VAL A 137 4.29 -5.23 11.95
#